data_AF-A0A554IHV1-F1
#
_entry.id   AF-A0A554IHV1-F1
#
_cell.length_a   1.000
_cell.length_b   1.000
_cell.length_c   1.000
_cell.angle_alpha   90.00
_cell.angle_beta   90.00
_cell.angle_gamma   90.00
#
_symmetry.space_group_name_H-M   'P 1'
#
loop_
_entity.id
_entity.type
_entity.pdbx_description
1 polymer ?
#
loop_
_entity_poly.entity_id
_entity_poly.type
_entity_poly.pdbx_seq_one_letter_code
_entity_poly.pdbx_strand_id
1 'polypeptide(L)' 'MRFIADLEIHSRFARACSKDLTIPNIAVWAVKKGLTVCGTGDFTHPLWMKE' A
#
# COMPACT_ATOMS: atom_id res chain seq x y z
N MET A 1 -9.96 -2.85 -21.93
CA MET A 1 -9.32 -2.01 -20.88
C MET A 1 -8.23 -2.82 -20.22
N ARG A 2 -7.05 -2.23 -19.97
CA ARG A 2 -5.95 -2.90 -19.24
C ARG A 2 -6.12 -2.63 -17.74
N PHE A 3 -6.17 -3.69 -16.95
CA PHE A 3 -6.29 -3.61 -15.49
C PHE A 3 -4.99 -4.10 -14.86
N ILE A 4 -4.39 -3.30 -13.99
CA ILE A 4 -3.14 -3.65 -13.31
C ILE A 4 -3.37 -3.48 -11.80
N ALA A 5 -3.10 -4.53 -11.03
CA ALA A 5 -3.23 -4.50 -9.59
C ALA A 5 -1.95 -5.01 -8.92
N ASP A 6 -1.65 -4.42 -7.77
CA ASP A 6 -0.59 -4.84 -6.86
C ASP A 6 -1.25 -5.12 -5.51
N LEU A 7 -1.45 -6.40 -5.18
CA LEU A 7 -2.29 -6.81 -4.05
C LEU A 7 -1.47 -7.25 -2.81
N GLU A 8 -0.15 -7.32 -2.94
CA GLU A 8 0.75 -7.71 -1.86
C GLU A 8 1.81 -6.64 -1.66
N ILE A 9 1.54 -5.76 -0.70
CA ILE A 9 2.46 -4.75 -0.21
C ILE A 9 2.51 -4.82 1.31
N HIS A 10 3.43 -4.05 1.89
CA HIS A 10 3.54 -3.90 3.34
C HIS A 10 3.31 -2.45 3.76
N SER A 11 2.90 -2.29 5.01
CA SER A 11 2.75 -1.02 5.71
C SER A 11 4.06 -0.57 6.35
N ARG A 12 4.09 0.64 6.90
CA ARG A 12 5.21 1.14 7.73
C ARG A 12 5.46 0.36 9.04
N PHE A 13 4.52 -0.53 9.41
CA PHE A 13 4.63 -1.39 10.59
C PHE A 13 5.36 -2.71 10.32
N ALA A 14 5.49 -3.11 9.05
CA ALA A 14 6.31 -4.26 8.68
C ALA A 14 7.79 -4.03 8.99
N ARG A 15 8.50 -5.13 9.28
CA ARG A 15 9.94 -5.09 9.54
C ARG A 15 10.69 -4.84 8.23
N ALA A 16 11.78 -4.06 8.32
CA ALA A 16 12.62 -3.71 7.17
C ALA A 16 11.88 -3.00 6.01
N CYS A 17 10.72 -2.40 6.29
CA CYS A 17 9.99 -1.56 5.34
C CYS A 17 10.16 -0.07 5.67
N SER A 18 9.99 0.78 4.65
CA SER A 18 10.11 2.24 4.82
C SER A 18 9.06 2.77 5.79
N LYS A 19 9.44 3.78 6.58
CA LYS A 19 8.49 4.50 7.46
C LYS A 19 7.53 5.41 6.69
N ASP A 20 7.81 5.68 5.42
CA ASP A 20 6.99 6.51 4.53
C ASP A 20 5.85 5.73 3.86
N LEU A 21 5.68 4.44 4.16
CA LEU A 21 4.56 3.61 3.68
C LEU A 21 3.26 3.96 4.43
N THR A 22 2.76 5.17 4.17
CA THR A 22 1.46 5.68 4.58
C THR A 22 0.46 5.55 3.44
N ILE A 23 -0.85 5.47 3.74
CA ILE A 23 -1.89 5.37 2.71
C ILE A 23 -1.77 6.48 1.63
N PRO A 24 -1.55 7.77 1.98
CA PRO A 24 -1.36 8.82 0.97
C PRO A 24 -0.15 8.60 0.07
N ASN A 25 1.00 8.20 0.62
CA ASN A 25 2.21 7.97 -0.16
C ASN A 25 2.07 6.76 -1.07
N ILE A 26 1.49 5.66 -0.58
CA ILE A 26 1.21 4.46 -1.37
C ILE A 26 0.31 4.83 -2.55
N ALA A 27 -0.75 5.62 -2.33
CA ALA A 27 -1.65 6.06 -3.40
C ALA A 27 -0.93 6.88 -4.49
N VAL A 28 -0.08 7.83 -4.10
CA VAL A 28 0.72 8.65 -5.05
C VAL A 28 1.59 7.76 -5.93
N TRP A 29 2.28 6.79 -5.35
CA TRP A 29 3.16 5.88 -6.10
C TRP A 29 2.37 4.85 -6.93
N ALA A 30 1.24 4.36 -6.44
CA ALA A 30 0.35 3.48 -7.20
C ALA A 30 -0.13 4.14 -8.49
N VAL A 31 -0.55 5.41 -8.42
CA VAL A 31 -0.95 6.20 -9.60
C VAL A 31 0.23 6.41 -10.55
N LYS A 32 1.41 6.81 -10.03
CA LYS A 32 2.62 6.99 -10.85
C LYS A 32 3.07 5.70 -11.56
N LYS A 33 2.93 4.55 -10.89
CA LYS A 33 3.22 3.21 -11.43
C LYS A 33 2.18 2.74 -12.46
N GLY A 34 1.01 3.37 -12.50
CA GLY A 34 -0.10 3.01 -13.39
C GLY A 34 -0.98 1.88 -12.88
N LEU A 35 -1.02 1.67 -11.56
CA LEU A 35 -1.91 0.69 -10.95
C LEU A 35 -3.36 1.18 -10.98
N THR A 36 -4.27 0.32 -11.39
CA THR A 36 -5.72 0.54 -11.29
C THR A 36 -6.19 0.32 -9.85
N VAL A 37 -5.62 -0.67 -9.17
CA VAL A 37 -5.90 -1.01 -7.77
C VAL A 37 -4.61 -1.33 -7.04
N CYS A 38 -4.50 -0.91 -5.80
CA CYS A 38 -3.42 -1.30 -4.89
C CYS A 38 -4.05 -1.87 -3.61
N GLY A 39 -3.57 -3.03 -3.16
CA GLY A 39 -3.93 -3.61 -1.87
C GLY A 39 -3.41 -2.74 -0.73
N THR A 40 -4.06 -2.84 0.43
CA THR A 40 -3.63 -2.08 1.62
C THR A 40 -2.37 -2.65 2.24
N GLY A 41 -2.14 -3.97 2.10
CA GLY A 41 -1.11 -4.70 2.85
C GLY A 41 -1.41 -4.76 4.35
N ASP A 42 -0.83 -5.70 5.09
CA ASP A 42 -0.84 -5.78 6.56
C ASP A 42 -2.17 -5.47 7.28
N PHE A 43 -3.32 -5.71 6.65
CA PHE A 43 -4.61 -5.21 7.13
C PHE A 43 -5.03 -5.81 8.48
N THR A 44 -4.39 -6.89 8.92
CA THR A 44 -4.58 -7.50 10.24
C THR A 44 -3.84 -6.75 11.36
N HIS A 45 -2.92 -5.84 11.04
CA HIS A 45 -2.22 -5.03 12.03
C HIS A 45 -3.17 -3.95 12.61
N PRO A 46 -3.39 -3.91 13.94
CA PRO A 46 -4.47 -3.13 14.54
C PRO A 46 -4.30 -1.61 14.42
N LEU A 47 -3.07 -1.11 14.26
CA LEU A 47 -2.83 0.30 13.99
C LEU A 47 -2.94 0.65 12.50
N TRP A 48 -2.67 -0.32 11.62
CA TRP A 48 -2.75 -0.12 10.17
C TRP A 48 -4.21 -0.12 9.70
N MET A 49 -5.03 -0.99 10.29
CA MET A 49 -6.48 -1.02 10.03
C MET A 49 -7.19 0.31 10.39
N LYS A 50 -6.57 1.14 11.25
CA LYS A 50 -7.11 2.45 11.68
C LYS A 50 -6.58 3.63 10.87
N GLU A 51 -5.63 3.39 9.95
CA GLU A 51 -5.01 4.43 9.13
C GLU A 51 -5.90 4.80 7.93
#